data_AF-A0A1F4UHU4-F1
#
_entry.id   AF-A0A1F4UHU4-F1
#
_cell.length_a   1.000
_cell.length_b   1.000
_cell.length_c   1.000
_cell.angle_alpha   90.00
_cell.angle_beta   90.00
_cell.angle_gamma   90.00
#
_symmetry.space_group_name_H-M   'P 1'
#
loop_
_entity.id
_entity.type
_entity.pdbx_description
1 polymer ?
#
loop_
_entity_poly.entity_id
_entity_poly.type
_entity_poly.pdbx_seq_one_letter_code
_entity_poly.pdbx_strand_id
1 'polypeptide(L)'
;MEVFGDTATDEVRAALNQFLNEDKVGAIILDLRGNPGGHMIAGQELLSQFIPGGMAAAQIYSSDGSYYTMATSPGGLALDVPLVVLVDQGSASASEFVAAALKDYGRAIIIGETTHGKGVGQTPVDLPDGSMTMVVGFEFRSPKGNVIHEIGVQPDIRVPTSPAERQRGTDRALDKAIEVLLEQLDSADSTAP
;
A
#
# COMPACT_ATOMS: atom_id res chain seq x y z
N MET A 1 9.00 -1.86 3.61
CA MET A 1 9.12 -3.00 2.67
C MET A 1 9.76 -2.50 1.39
N GLU A 2 10.80 -3.16 0.89
CA GLU A 2 11.59 -2.66 -0.26
C GLU A 2 10.93 -2.94 -1.62
N VAL A 3 10.30 -4.10 -1.79
CA VAL A 3 9.63 -4.51 -3.04
C VAL A 3 8.51 -5.52 -2.75
N PHE A 4 7.48 -5.56 -3.59
CA PHE A 4 6.49 -6.64 -3.60
C PHE A 4 7.03 -7.86 -4.37
N GLY A 5 7.99 -8.57 -3.76
CA GLY A 5 8.58 -9.80 -4.29
C GLY A 5 7.84 -11.07 -3.86
N ASP A 6 8.31 -12.23 -4.32
CA ASP A 6 7.67 -13.54 -4.12
C ASP A 6 7.46 -13.90 -2.63
N THR A 7 8.32 -13.41 -1.73
CA THR A 7 8.25 -13.71 -0.28
C THR A 7 7.57 -12.61 0.54
N ALA A 8 7.23 -11.47 -0.07
CA ALA A 8 6.79 -10.28 0.67
C ALA A 8 5.52 -10.54 1.49
N THR A 9 4.56 -11.28 0.94
CA THR A 9 3.32 -11.65 1.63
C THR A 9 3.60 -12.49 2.87
N ASP A 10 4.44 -13.53 2.72
CA ASP A 10 4.74 -14.46 3.81
C ASP A 10 5.52 -13.78 4.93
N GLU A 11 6.48 -12.92 4.58
CA GLU A 11 7.23 -12.11 5.53
C GLU A 11 6.32 -11.17 6.33
N VAL A 12 5.37 -10.50 5.66
CA VAL A 12 4.42 -9.62 6.34
C VAL A 12 3.46 -10.42 7.22
N ARG A 13 2.94 -11.56 6.76
CA ARG A 13 2.08 -12.42 7.59
C ARG A 13 2.81 -12.97 8.80
N ALA A 14 4.07 -13.37 8.65
CA ALA A 14 4.91 -13.81 9.76
C ALA A 14 5.13 -12.67 10.76
N ALA A 15 5.48 -11.48 10.28
CA ALA A 15 5.65 -10.30 11.11
C ALA A 15 4.36 -9.93 11.85
N LEU A 16 3.21 -9.90 11.17
CA LEU A 16 1.91 -9.65 11.79
C LEU A 16 1.56 -10.69 12.85
N ASN A 17 1.76 -11.98 12.58
CA ASN A 17 1.53 -13.02 13.58
C ASN A 17 2.45 -12.85 14.80
N GLN A 18 3.72 -12.48 14.59
CA GLN A 18 4.61 -12.20 15.72
C GLN A 18 4.09 -10.99 16.51
N PHE A 19 3.84 -9.87 15.84
CA PHE A 19 3.44 -8.62 16.48
C PHE A 19 2.10 -8.72 17.21
N LEU A 20 1.10 -9.38 16.63
CA LEU A 20 -0.24 -9.49 17.22
C LEU A 20 -0.31 -10.50 18.37
N ASN A 21 0.67 -11.39 18.50
CA ASN A 21 0.79 -12.28 19.65
C ASN A 21 1.60 -11.66 20.81
N GLU A 22 2.17 -10.47 20.62
CA GLU A 22 2.82 -9.71 21.69
C GLU A 22 1.78 -8.78 22.34
N ASP A 23 1.60 -8.87 23.67
CA ASP A 23 0.60 -8.12 24.45
C ASP A 23 0.69 -6.58 24.37
N LYS A 24 1.65 -6.02 23.60
CA LYS A 24 2.02 -4.60 23.62
C LYS A 24 1.94 -3.88 22.27
N VAL A 25 1.56 -4.55 21.18
CA VAL A 25 1.46 -3.88 19.88
C VAL A 25 0.06 -3.29 19.72
N GLY A 26 -0.06 -1.98 19.91
CA GLY A 26 -1.33 -1.25 19.74
C GLY A 26 -1.59 -0.75 18.31
N ALA A 27 -0.57 -0.61 17.47
CA ALA A 27 -0.70 0.02 16.16
C ALA A 27 0.38 -0.42 15.16
N ILE A 28 0.15 -0.18 13.87
CA ILE A 28 1.03 -0.57 12.77
C ILE A 28 1.37 0.65 11.90
N ILE A 29 2.65 0.77 11.54
CA ILE A 29 3.12 1.67 10.48
C ILE A 29 3.59 0.82 9.31
N LEU A 30 2.92 0.93 8.17
CA LEU A 30 3.31 0.29 6.91
C LEU A 30 4.17 1.27 6.10
N ASP A 31 5.49 1.04 6.07
CA ASP A 31 6.42 1.89 5.32
C ASP A 31 6.60 1.40 3.87
N LEU A 32 5.99 2.13 2.92
CA LEU A 32 6.08 1.91 1.46
C LEU A 32 6.99 2.93 0.76
N ARG A 33 7.71 3.77 1.51
CA ARG A 33 8.66 4.73 0.95
C ARG A 33 9.77 4.03 0.18
N GLY A 34 10.10 4.55 -1.00
CA GLY A 34 11.11 3.99 -1.90
C GLY A 34 10.71 2.67 -2.57
N ASN A 35 9.50 2.15 -2.35
CA ASN A 35 9.07 0.86 -2.90
C ASN A 35 8.50 1.01 -4.33
N PRO A 36 9.19 0.53 -5.38
CA PRO A 36 8.80 0.73 -6.77
C PRO A 36 7.62 -0.16 -7.20
N GLY A 37 7.02 -0.91 -6.27
CA GLY A 37 5.96 -1.87 -6.50
C GLY A 37 6.51 -3.28 -6.62
N GLY A 38 6.07 -4.02 -7.63
CA GLY A 38 6.39 -5.43 -7.83
C GLY A 38 5.16 -6.20 -8.28
N HIS A 39 5.00 -7.43 -7.79
CA HIS A 39 3.88 -8.28 -8.18
C HIS A 39 2.56 -7.76 -7.60
N MET A 40 1.55 -7.56 -8.48
CA MET A 40 0.23 -7.10 -8.04
C MET A 40 -0.47 -8.07 -7.09
N ILE A 41 -0.27 -9.38 -7.27
CA ILE A 41 -0.85 -10.39 -6.38
C ILE A 41 -0.28 -10.24 -4.97
N ALA A 42 1.04 -10.06 -4.81
CA ALA A 42 1.63 -9.78 -3.50
C ALA A 42 1.05 -8.49 -2.88
N GLY A 43 0.80 -7.46 -3.69
CA GLY A 43 0.10 -6.25 -3.23
C GLY A 43 -1.33 -6.51 -2.75
N GLN A 44 -2.09 -7.33 -3.49
CA GLN A 44 -3.45 -7.72 -3.12
C GLN A 44 -3.45 -8.54 -1.82
N GLU A 45 -2.53 -9.48 -1.67
CA GLU A 45 -2.42 -10.34 -0.49
C GLU A 45 -2.00 -9.55 0.75
N LEU A 46 -1.05 -8.60 0.59
CA LEU A 46 -0.70 -7.64 1.62
C LEU A 46 -1.93 -6.83 2.06
N LEU A 47 -2.65 -6.24 1.10
CA LEU A 47 -3.84 -5.44 1.37
C LEU A 47 -4.92 -6.24 2.10
N SER A 48 -5.05 -7.52 1.76
CA SER A 48 -5.99 -8.47 2.39
C SER A 48 -5.69 -8.73 3.87
N GLN A 49 -4.52 -8.33 4.38
CA GLN A 49 -4.22 -8.39 5.81
C GLN A 49 -4.91 -7.29 6.61
N PHE A 50 -5.29 -6.20 5.95
CA PHE A 50 -5.78 -4.98 6.57
C PHE A 50 -7.23 -4.64 6.20
N ILE A 51 -7.77 -5.24 5.14
CA ILE A 51 -9.14 -5.00 4.65
C ILE A 51 -9.89 -6.33 4.59
N PRO A 52 -11.19 -6.38 4.97
CA PRO A 52 -12.02 -7.57 4.84
C PRO A 52 -12.00 -8.18 3.45
N GLY A 53 -12.14 -9.51 3.38
CA GLY A 53 -12.19 -10.25 2.11
C GLY A 53 -13.41 -9.91 1.25
N GLY A 54 -13.25 -9.99 -0.07
CA GLY A 54 -14.30 -9.69 -1.04
C GLY A 54 -14.48 -8.21 -1.37
N MET A 55 -13.67 -7.32 -0.75
CA MET A 55 -13.68 -5.89 -1.07
C MET A 55 -12.80 -5.61 -2.30
N ALA A 56 -13.10 -4.56 -3.05
CA ALA A 56 -12.27 -4.17 -4.18
C ALA A 56 -10.88 -3.71 -3.69
N ALA A 57 -9.82 -4.35 -4.17
CA ALA A 57 -8.43 -3.91 -4.01
C ALA A 57 -8.05 -2.86 -5.07
N ALA A 58 -8.44 -3.10 -6.31
CA ALA A 58 -8.26 -2.17 -7.42
C ALA A 58 -9.30 -2.45 -8.52
N GLN A 59 -9.62 -1.42 -9.28
CA GLN A 59 -10.35 -1.55 -10.54
C GLN A 59 -9.35 -1.72 -11.68
N ILE A 60 -9.55 -2.70 -12.56
CA ILE A 60 -8.64 -3.01 -13.67
C ILE A 60 -9.37 -2.76 -14.99
N TYR A 61 -8.74 -1.97 -15.86
CA TYR A 61 -9.19 -1.65 -17.20
C TYR A 61 -8.16 -2.16 -18.20
N SER A 62 -8.49 -3.26 -18.87
CA SER A 62 -7.59 -3.94 -19.80
C SER A 62 -7.63 -3.31 -21.19
N SER A 63 -6.52 -3.44 -21.93
CA SER A 63 -6.40 -2.91 -23.30
C SER A 63 -7.33 -3.59 -24.31
N ASP A 64 -7.85 -4.78 -24.01
CA ASP A 64 -8.86 -5.48 -24.80
C ASP A 64 -10.30 -4.97 -24.57
N GLY A 65 -10.46 -3.95 -23.72
CA GLY A 65 -11.74 -3.35 -23.36
C GLY A 65 -12.46 -4.05 -22.19
N SER A 66 -11.88 -5.12 -21.64
CA SER A 66 -12.43 -5.76 -20.44
C SER A 66 -12.22 -4.92 -19.19
N TYR A 67 -13.16 -5.06 -18.26
CA TYR A 67 -13.12 -4.42 -16.95
C TYR A 67 -13.41 -5.47 -15.88
N TYR A 68 -12.61 -5.47 -14.82
CA TYR A 68 -12.89 -6.28 -13.64
C TYR A 68 -12.36 -5.60 -12.38
N THR A 69 -12.81 -6.10 -11.24
CA THR A 69 -12.31 -5.67 -9.94
C THR A 69 -11.45 -6.77 -9.36
N MET A 70 -10.21 -6.44 -9.02
CA MET A 70 -9.36 -7.31 -8.22
C MET A 70 -9.86 -7.25 -6.78
N ALA A 71 -10.26 -8.38 -6.18
CA ALA A 71 -10.85 -8.42 -4.85
C ALA A 71 -9.83 -8.87 -3.78
N THR A 72 -9.97 -8.38 -2.55
CA THR A 72 -9.22 -8.87 -1.39
C THR A 72 -9.61 -10.30 -1.04
N SER A 73 -8.67 -11.04 -0.48
CA SER A 73 -8.87 -12.40 0.03
C SER A 73 -9.30 -12.38 1.50
N PRO A 74 -10.09 -13.36 1.98
CA PRO A 74 -10.41 -13.48 3.41
C PRO A 74 -9.19 -13.92 4.23
N GLY A 75 -9.29 -13.82 5.56
CA GLY A 75 -8.25 -14.29 6.49
C GLY A 75 -7.20 -13.24 6.87
N GLY A 76 -7.57 -11.96 6.80
CA GLY A 76 -6.74 -10.85 7.26
C GLY A 76 -6.49 -10.89 8.77
N LEU A 77 -5.27 -10.54 9.18
CA LEU A 77 -4.82 -10.63 10.57
C LEU A 77 -4.98 -9.32 11.34
N ALA A 78 -4.89 -8.19 10.65
CA ALA A 78 -4.85 -6.86 11.25
C ALA A 78 -6.00 -5.99 10.73
N LEU A 79 -7.22 -6.52 10.76
CA LEU A 79 -8.40 -5.84 10.20
C LEU A 79 -8.79 -4.58 11.01
N ASP A 80 -8.64 -4.62 12.33
CA ASP A 80 -9.10 -3.57 13.24
C ASP A 80 -7.95 -2.83 13.98
N VAL A 81 -6.70 -3.14 13.64
CA VAL A 81 -5.53 -2.54 14.29
C VAL A 81 -5.26 -1.14 13.72
N PRO A 82 -5.10 -0.08 14.54
CA PRO A 82 -4.71 1.24 14.05
C PRO A 82 -3.55 1.20 13.06
N LEU A 83 -3.70 1.87 11.92
CA LEU A 83 -2.79 1.75 10.77
C LEU A 83 -2.49 3.12 10.15
N VAL A 84 -1.21 3.38 9.96
CA VAL A 84 -0.69 4.48 9.13
C VAL A 84 0.16 3.92 8.01
N VAL A 85 0.11 4.54 6.82
CA VAL A 85 0.99 4.19 5.68
C VAL A 85 1.91 5.35 5.39
N LEU A 86 3.22 5.07 5.29
CA LEU A 86 4.21 6.04 4.83
C LEU A 86 4.48 5.86 3.34
N VAL A 87 4.44 6.95 2.59
CA VAL A 87 4.65 6.97 1.14
C VAL A 87 5.57 8.11 0.71
N ASP A 88 6.23 7.95 -0.42
CA ASP A 88 7.01 8.99 -1.08
C ASP A 88 6.95 8.88 -2.60
N GLN A 89 7.70 9.73 -3.32
CA GLN A 89 7.80 9.72 -4.78
C GLN A 89 8.40 8.42 -5.37
N GLY A 90 9.06 7.60 -4.54
CA GLY A 90 9.56 6.28 -4.90
C GLY A 90 8.52 5.17 -4.74
N SER A 91 7.44 5.41 -4.00
CA SER A 91 6.29 4.50 -3.92
C SER A 91 5.60 4.43 -5.30
N ALA A 92 5.62 3.26 -5.95
CA ALA A 92 5.05 3.10 -7.29
C ALA A 92 4.29 1.78 -7.47
N SER A 93 3.46 1.70 -8.52
CA SER A 93 2.79 0.47 -8.97
C SER A 93 1.98 -0.21 -7.85
N ALA A 94 2.35 -1.42 -7.43
CA ALA A 94 1.64 -2.15 -6.38
C ALA A 94 1.51 -1.35 -5.07
N SER A 95 2.54 -0.58 -4.70
CA SER A 95 2.51 0.32 -3.54
C SER A 95 1.35 1.31 -3.62
N GLU A 96 1.03 1.78 -4.82
CA GLU A 96 0.05 2.84 -5.05
C GLU A 96 -1.37 2.32 -4.94
N PHE A 97 -1.72 1.17 -5.52
CA PHE A 97 -3.08 0.67 -5.34
C PHE A 97 -3.32 0.21 -3.90
N VAL A 98 -2.29 -0.31 -3.20
CA VAL A 98 -2.38 -0.63 -1.77
C VAL A 98 -2.68 0.62 -0.95
N ALA A 99 -1.88 1.69 -1.12
CA ALA A 99 -2.09 2.95 -0.42
C ALA A 99 -3.45 3.59 -0.78
N ALA A 100 -3.82 3.58 -2.06
CA ALA A 100 -5.07 4.14 -2.54
C ALA A 100 -6.28 3.38 -1.98
N ALA A 101 -6.23 2.04 -1.91
CA ALA A 101 -7.31 1.25 -1.34
C ALA A 101 -7.46 1.50 0.16
N LEU A 102 -6.35 1.47 0.91
CA LEU A 102 -6.38 1.76 2.35
C LEU A 102 -6.95 3.16 2.63
N LYS A 103 -6.58 4.14 1.82
CA LYS A 103 -7.13 5.50 1.87
C LYS A 103 -8.61 5.55 1.51
N ASP A 104 -9.01 4.93 0.40
CA ASP A 104 -10.39 4.94 -0.09
C ASP A 104 -11.37 4.39 0.94
N TYR A 105 -10.98 3.33 1.66
CA TYR A 105 -11.82 2.75 2.70
C TYR A 105 -11.70 3.44 4.06
N GLY A 106 -10.88 4.50 4.17
CA GLY A 106 -10.59 5.14 5.45
C GLY A 106 -9.91 4.20 6.44
N ARG A 107 -9.26 3.14 5.95
CA ARG A 107 -8.62 2.10 6.75
C ARG A 107 -7.29 2.57 7.34
N ALA A 108 -6.58 3.44 6.64
CA ALA A 108 -5.33 4.02 7.10
C ALA A 108 -5.24 5.50 6.73
N ILE A 109 -4.48 6.25 7.53
CA ILE A 109 -4.04 7.61 7.18
C ILE A 109 -2.74 7.49 6.38
N ILE A 110 -2.67 8.16 5.23
CA ILE A 110 -1.50 8.19 4.36
C ILE A 110 -0.65 9.42 4.69
N ILE A 111 0.63 9.24 5.00
CA ILE A 111 1.55 10.30 5.41
C ILE A 111 2.79 10.28 4.51
N GLY A 112 3.25 11.47 4.12
CA GLY A 112 4.50 11.64 3.37
C GLY A 112 4.34 12.53 2.15
N GLU A 113 4.75 12.05 0.98
CA GLU A 113 4.67 12.78 -0.28
C GLU A 113 3.81 12.03 -1.31
N THR A 114 3.35 12.74 -2.35
CA THR A 114 2.60 12.10 -3.44
C THR A 114 3.42 10.94 -4.02
N THR A 115 2.77 9.85 -4.36
CA THR A 115 3.44 8.68 -4.97
C THR A 115 3.80 8.93 -6.43
N HIS A 116 4.45 7.96 -7.07
CA HIS A 116 5.03 8.10 -8.40
C HIS A 116 4.02 8.33 -9.55
N GLY A 117 2.85 7.71 -9.52
CA GLY A 117 1.85 7.74 -10.58
C GLY A 117 1.96 6.62 -11.62
N LYS A 118 2.48 5.44 -11.26
CA LYS A 118 2.56 4.28 -12.16
C LYS A 118 1.28 3.42 -12.03
N GLY A 119 0.15 3.98 -12.43
CA GLY A 119 -1.17 3.32 -12.45
C GLY A 119 -1.39 2.32 -13.59
N VAL A 120 -0.34 1.69 -14.13
CA VAL A 120 -0.41 0.80 -15.30
C VAL A 120 0.40 -0.47 -15.08
N GLY A 121 -0.11 -1.58 -15.62
CA GLY A 121 0.60 -2.85 -15.66
C GLY A 121 1.06 -3.21 -17.07
N GLN A 122 2.14 -3.98 -17.13
CA GLN A 122 2.77 -4.39 -18.37
C GLN A 122 2.72 -5.91 -18.52
N THR A 123 2.50 -6.37 -19.75
CA THR A 123 2.46 -7.78 -20.13
C THR A 123 3.64 -8.08 -21.05
N PRO A 124 4.39 -9.17 -20.82
CA PRO A 124 5.45 -9.60 -21.75
C PRO A 124 4.84 -10.06 -23.07
N VAL A 125 5.48 -9.68 -24.18
CA VAL A 125 5.15 -10.12 -25.53
C VAL A 125 6.43 -10.64 -26.17
N ASP A 126 6.42 -11.94 -26.49
CA ASP A 126 7.52 -12.58 -27.22
C ASP A 126 7.52 -12.15 -28.69
N LEU A 127 8.71 -11.95 -29.24
CA LEU A 127 8.93 -11.52 -30.61
C LEU A 127 9.47 -12.68 -31.47
N PRO A 128 9.26 -12.66 -32.81
CA PRO A 128 9.67 -13.78 -33.68
C PRO A 128 11.16 -14.10 -33.70
N ASP A 129 12.01 -13.16 -33.27
CA ASP A 129 13.46 -13.33 -33.16
C ASP A 129 13.91 -13.92 -31.82
N GLY A 130 12.98 -14.28 -30.93
CA GLY A 130 13.23 -14.82 -29.60
C GLY A 130 13.49 -13.76 -28.53
N SER A 131 13.39 -12.47 -28.87
CA SER A 131 13.40 -11.39 -27.88
C SER A 131 12.02 -11.18 -27.23
N MET A 132 11.96 -10.37 -26.18
CA MET A 132 10.73 -10.05 -25.44
C MET A 132 10.61 -8.54 -25.26
N THR A 133 9.40 -8.00 -25.39
CA THR A 133 9.07 -6.62 -25.03
C THR A 133 7.97 -6.57 -23.98
N MET A 134 7.86 -5.45 -23.27
CA MET A 134 6.82 -5.22 -22.26
C MET A 134 5.84 -4.18 -22.78
N VAL A 135 4.59 -4.56 -23.00
CA VAL A 135 3.53 -3.67 -23.49
C VAL A 135 2.58 -3.33 -22.34
N VAL A 136 2.10 -2.09 -22.26
CA VAL A 136 1.06 -1.73 -21.28
C VAL A 136 -0.20 -2.51 -21.60
N GLY A 137 -0.59 -3.40 -20.68
CA GLY A 137 -1.73 -4.31 -20.85
C GLY A 137 -3.00 -3.81 -20.16
N PHE A 138 -2.86 -3.00 -19.11
CA PHE A 138 -4.00 -2.49 -18.35
C PHE A 138 -3.64 -1.23 -17.54
N GLU A 139 -4.66 -0.44 -17.23
CA GLU A 139 -4.65 0.61 -16.21
C GLU A 139 -5.34 0.07 -14.95
N PHE A 140 -4.81 0.42 -13.77
CA PHE A 140 -5.49 0.19 -12.50
C PHE A 140 -5.85 1.50 -11.81
N ARG A 141 -7.03 1.50 -11.19
CA ARG A 141 -7.55 2.61 -10.40
C ARG A 141 -7.84 2.15 -8.98
N SER A 142 -7.96 3.11 -8.08
CA SER A 142 -8.36 2.84 -6.71
C SER A 142 -9.75 2.19 -6.66
N PRO A 143 -10.14 1.57 -5.53
CA PRO A 143 -11.48 0.99 -5.36
C PRO A 143 -12.64 1.95 -5.68
N LYS A 144 -12.50 3.24 -5.38
CA LYS A 144 -13.46 4.30 -5.70
C LYS A 144 -13.32 4.88 -7.10
N GLY A 145 -12.43 4.32 -7.93
CA GLY A 145 -12.20 4.75 -9.31
C GLY A 145 -11.29 5.96 -9.47
N ASN A 146 -10.53 6.34 -8.43
CA ASN A 146 -9.55 7.43 -8.55
C ASN A 146 -8.42 6.99 -9.49
N VAL A 147 -8.08 7.86 -10.43
CA VAL A 147 -6.99 7.64 -11.39
C VAL A 147 -5.66 7.77 -10.65
N ILE A 148 -4.81 6.76 -10.80
CA ILE A 148 -3.45 6.74 -10.23
C ILE A 148 -2.42 7.10 -11.30
N HIS A 149 -2.64 6.71 -12.55
CA HIS A 149 -1.67 6.93 -13.61
C HIS A 149 -1.40 8.42 -13.83
N GLU A 150 -0.12 8.80 -13.85
CA GLU A 150 0.41 10.17 -13.97
C GLU A 150 0.04 11.13 -12.82
N ILE A 151 -0.77 10.70 -11.85
CA ILE A 151 -1.26 11.52 -10.74
C ILE A 151 -0.64 11.08 -9.40
N GLY A 152 -0.56 9.77 -9.18
CA GLY A 152 -0.19 9.18 -7.90
C GLY A 152 -1.28 9.30 -6.83
N VAL A 153 -0.98 8.78 -5.65
CA VAL A 153 -1.79 8.84 -4.44
C VAL A 153 -1.30 10.03 -3.62
N GLN A 154 -2.18 11.00 -3.38
CA GLN A 154 -1.87 12.12 -2.51
C GLN A 154 -1.94 11.69 -1.04
N PRO A 155 -0.99 12.09 -0.19
CA PRO A 155 -1.05 11.83 1.25
C PRO A 155 -2.20 12.61 1.89
N ASP A 156 -2.77 12.09 2.97
CA ASP A 156 -3.70 12.83 3.84
C ASP A 156 -2.95 13.90 4.64
N ILE A 157 -1.73 13.57 5.09
CA ILE A 157 -0.84 14.50 5.78
C ILE A 157 0.46 14.60 4.98
N ARG A 158 0.65 15.74 4.32
CA ARG A 158 1.87 15.99 3.57
C ARG A 158 3.03 16.30 4.52
N VAL A 159 4.05 15.46 4.49
CA VAL A 159 5.32 15.64 5.21
C VAL A 159 6.45 15.41 4.23
N PRO A 160 7.32 16.41 3.97
CA PRO A 160 8.48 16.22 3.11
C PRO A 160 9.34 15.05 3.60
N THR A 161 9.69 14.15 2.69
CA THR A 161 10.60 13.05 2.97
C THR A 161 11.99 13.43 2.48
N SER A 162 13.02 13.13 3.27
CA SER A 162 14.40 13.38 2.90
C SER A 162 15.21 12.15 3.26
N PRO A 163 15.65 11.35 2.26
CA PRO A 163 16.53 10.20 2.50
C PRO A 163 17.79 10.61 3.28
N ALA A 164 18.33 11.80 3.01
CA ALA A 164 19.50 12.32 3.69
C ALA A 164 19.24 12.69 5.16
N GLU A 165 18.06 13.24 5.49
CA GLU A 165 17.68 13.48 6.89
C GLU A 165 17.44 12.16 7.63
N ARG A 166 16.77 11.20 7.00
CA ARG A 166 16.50 9.88 7.56
C ARG A 166 17.81 9.13 7.87
N GLN A 167 18.80 9.19 6.98
CA GLN A 167 20.14 8.63 7.21
C GLN A 167 20.87 9.30 8.38
N ARG A 168 20.54 10.55 8.71
CA ARG A 168 21.07 11.28 9.88
C ARG A 168 20.24 11.05 11.14
N GLY A 169 19.23 10.17 11.10
CA GLY A 169 18.37 9.83 12.24
C GLY A 169 17.16 10.75 12.42
N THR A 170 16.86 11.63 11.46
CA THR A 170 15.66 12.48 11.50
C THR A 170 14.64 11.98 10.48
N ASP A 171 13.54 11.41 10.96
CA ASP A 171 12.47 10.88 10.10
C ASP A 171 11.13 11.54 10.45
N ARG A 172 10.91 12.74 9.90
CA ARG A 172 9.72 13.56 10.18
C ARG A 172 8.41 12.86 9.83
N ALA A 173 8.41 12.01 8.80
CA ALA A 173 7.22 11.28 8.40
C ALA A 173 6.91 10.15 9.40
N LEU A 174 7.94 9.45 9.88
CA LEU A 174 7.81 8.47 10.94
C LEU A 174 7.38 9.11 12.26
N ASP A 175 7.99 10.24 12.66
CA ASP A 175 7.63 10.97 13.87
C ASP A 175 6.15 11.37 13.82
N LYS A 176 5.68 11.90 12.68
CA LYS A 176 4.28 12.26 12.50
C LYS A 176 3.34 11.05 12.52
N ALA A 177 3.76 9.92 11.96
CA ALA A 177 2.98 8.68 12.03
C ALA A 177 2.82 8.16 13.45
N ILE A 178 3.89 8.20 14.25
CA ILE A 178 3.85 7.84 15.67
C ILE A 178 2.90 8.77 16.42
N GLU A 179 3.01 10.08 16.22
CA GLU A 179 2.11 11.07 16.82
C GLU A 179 0.63 10.76 16.52
N VAL A 180 0.29 10.56 15.24
CA VAL A 180 -1.08 10.25 14.81
C VAL A 180 -1.61 8.96 15.42
N LEU A 181 -0.77 7.91 15.50
CA LEU A 181 -1.18 6.64 16.08
C LEU A 181 -1.37 6.73 17.59
N LEU A 182 -0.52 7.47 18.30
CA LEU A 182 -0.68 7.71 19.73
C LEU A 182 -2.00 8.45 20.02
N GLU A 183 -2.33 9.48 19.24
CA GLU A 183 -3.61 10.19 19.36
C GLU A 183 -4.82 9.26 19.14
N GLN A 184 -4.73 8.33 18.18
CA GLN A 184 -5.77 7.33 17.92
C GLN A 184 -5.93 6.35 19.08
N LEU A 185 -4.82 5.91 19.68
CA LEU A 185 -4.82 4.99 20.82
C LEU A 185 -5.41 5.65 22.07
N ASP A 186 -5.00 6.89 22.38
CA ASP A 186 -5.54 7.65 23.52
C ASP A 186 -7.05 7.91 23.37
N SER A 187 -7.51 8.15 22.13
CA SER A 187 -8.93 8.33 21.81
C SER A 187 -9.73 7.04 21.97
N ALA A 188 -9.13 5.88 21.68
CA ALA A 188 -9.77 4.58 21.87
C ALA A 188 -9.91 4.24 23.36
N ASP A 189 -8.87 4.47 24.17
CA ASP A 189 -8.91 4.21 25.61
C ASP A 189 -9.90 5.11 26.36
N SER A 190 -10.07 6.36 25.92
CA SER A 190 -11.03 7.30 26.53
C SER A 190 -12.51 7.04 26.19
N THR A 191 -12.77 6.12 25.25
CA THR A 191 -14.14 5.71 24.88
C THR A 191 -14.52 4.32 25.41
N ALA A 192 -13.61 3.65 26.12
CA ALA A 192 -13.90 2.41 26.83
C ALA A 192 -14.73 2.70 28.11
N PRO A 193 -15.86 1.98 28.33
CA PRO A 193 -16.78 2.21 29.46
C PRO A 193 -16.21 1.78 30.82
#